data_AF-A0A1Q8TAB5-F1
#
_entry.id   AF-A0A1Q8TAB5-F1
#
_cell.length_a   1.000
_cell.length_b   1.000
_cell.length_c   1.000
_cell.angle_alpha   90.00
_cell.angle_beta   90.00
_cell.angle_gamma   90.00
#
_symmetry.space_group_name_H-M   'P 1'
#
loop_
_entity.id
_entity.type
_entity.pdbx_description
1 polymer ?
#
loop_
_entity_poly.entity_id
_entity_poly.type
_entity_poly.pdbx_seq_one_letter_code
_entity_poly.pdbx_strand_id
1 'polypeptide(L)'
;MTLEELKPLITAQDDQQRQASESVRAAHEKALQYAEKLRDELAGTINQASERETLSAVIEAAAAKVYETKPQREMAALVVGQYASALADMPGYSASVARNGTELFRHAVSGTLGYSLDQRRQVFAALVVAATQKGVQTGLINWPEEWSAAPGAHVIREMAKTLDPEALEAFDAEQSEQAVKLAEAQRYVDALGQATPQLFVVGENSEEVRVTVRSYRGGAITVAGVSFELGDNELSADQFAAVRNHGSFSSYVESGLLEVIQTSELVEAL
;
A
#
# COMPACT_ATOMS: atom_id res chain seq x y z
N MET A 1 31.07 -25.37 -39.09
CA MET A 1 30.82 -24.95 -37.71
C MET A 1 31.44 -25.95 -36.76
N THR A 2 32.73 -25.76 -36.52
CA THR A 2 33.50 -26.48 -35.52
C THR A 2 33.39 -25.74 -34.18
N LEU A 3 33.74 -26.40 -33.07
CA LEU A 3 33.84 -25.77 -31.75
C LEU A 3 34.77 -24.54 -31.77
N GLU A 4 35.85 -24.59 -32.54
CA GLU A 4 36.80 -23.47 -32.70
C GLU A 4 36.19 -22.27 -33.45
N GLU A 5 35.23 -22.49 -34.35
CA GLU A 5 34.51 -21.41 -35.05
C GLU A 5 33.41 -20.78 -34.17
N LEU A 6 32.90 -21.52 -33.18
CA LEU A 6 31.82 -21.09 -32.29
C LEU A 6 32.35 -20.24 -31.11
N LYS A 7 33.54 -20.55 -30.59
CA LYS A 7 34.17 -19.87 -29.45
C LYS A 7 34.26 -18.35 -29.60
N PRO A 8 34.84 -17.79 -30.68
CA PRO A 8 34.91 -16.33 -30.84
C PRO A 8 33.53 -15.67 -31.01
N LEU A 9 32.52 -16.41 -31.52
CA LEU A 9 31.16 -15.89 -31.66
C LEU A 9 30.45 -15.79 -30.30
N ILE A 10 30.64 -16.77 -29.42
CA ILE A 10 30.09 -16.75 -28.06
C ILE A 10 30.76 -15.65 -27.23
N THR A 11 32.09 -15.53 -27.27
CA THR A 11 32.81 -14.46 -26.55
C THR A 11 32.38 -13.08 -27.04
N ALA A 12 32.26 -12.89 -28.35
CA ALA A 12 31.79 -11.63 -28.92
C ALA A 12 30.34 -11.32 -28.51
N GLN A 13 29.48 -12.34 -28.39
CA GLN A 13 28.11 -12.17 -27.91
C GLN A 13 28.09 -11.77 -26.42
N ASP A 14 28.87 -12.43 -25.57
CA ASP A 14 28.95 -12.13 -24.13
C ASP A 14 29.48 -10.71 -23.87
N ASP A 15 30.53 -10.30 -24.59
CA ASP A 15 31.06 -8.94 -24.48
C ASP A 15 30.03 -7.89 -24.94
N GLN A 16 29.27 -8.19 -26.00
CA GLN A 16 28.15 -7.33 -26.43
C GLN A 16 27.04 -7.27 -25.40
N GLN A 17 26.70 -8.38 -24.74
CA GLN A 17 25.70 -8.41 -23.68
C GLN A 17 26.16 -7.65 -22.43
N ARG A 18 27.44 -7.74 -22.05
CA ARG A 18 28.03 -6.97 -20.94
C ARG A 18 28.01 -5.47 -21.23
N GLN A 19 28.45 -5.06 -22.42
CA GLN A 19 28.42 -3.64 -22.81
C GLN A 19 26.98 -3.10 -22.92
N ALA A 20 26.05 -3.90 -23.45
CA ALA A 20 24.64 -3.54 -23.49
C ALA A 20 24.05 -3.42 -22.07
N SER A 21 24.40 -4.34 -21.17
CA SER A 21 23.99 -4.28 -19.76
C SER A 21 24.53 -3.04 -19.07
N GLU A 22 25.83 -2.77 -19.16
CA GLU A 22 26.47 -1.59 -18.54
C GLU A 22 25.91 -0.27 -19.09
N SER A 23 25.68 -0.20 -20.40
CA SER A 23 25.13 1.00 -21.04
C SER A 23 23.67 1.27 -20.69
N VAL A 24 22.88 0.24 -20.35
CA VAL A 24 21.47 0.36 -20.00
C VAL A 24 21.24 0.41 -18.48
N ARG A 25 22.20 -0.07 -17.67
CA ARG A 25 22.09 -0.20 -16.20
C ARG A 25 21.66 1.09 -15.51
N ALA A 26 22.31 2.23 -15.81
CA ALA A 26 21.97 3.51 -15.19
C ALA A 26 20.54 3.97 -15.55
N ALA A 27 20.08 3.71 -16.78
CA ALA A 27 18.72 4.02 -17.20
C ALA A 27 17.69 3.09 -16.56
N HIS A 28 18.04 1.82 -16.40
CA HIS A 28 17.23 0.79 -15.76
C HIS A 28 17.04 1.04 -14.26
N GLU A 29 18.14 1.25 -13.52
CA GLU A 29 18.10 1.57 -12.08
C GLU A 29 17.28 2.84 -11.84
N LYS A 30 17.44 3.86 -12.69
CA LYS A 30 16.63 5.08 -12.64
C LYS A 30 15.15 4.76 -12.87
N ALA A 31 14.81 3.99 -13.91
CA ALA A 31 13.43 3.62 -14.19
C ALA A 31 12.79 2.83 -13.04
N LEU A 32 13.52 1.89 -12.43
CA LEU A 32 13.07 1.11 -11.28
C LEU A 32 12.81 2.02 -10.07
N GLN A 33 13.75 2.92 -9.74
CA GLN A 33 13.59 3.89 -8.65
C GLN A 33 12.37 4.79 -8.85
N TYR A 34 12.11 5.26 -10.09
CA TYR A 34 10.92 6.06 -10.39
C TYR A 34 9.64 5.24 -10.26
N ALA A 35 9.63 3.98 -10.69
CA ALA A 35 8.48 3.09 -10.57
C ALA A 35 8.16 2.77 -9.10
N GLU A 36 9.18 2.48 -8.29
CA GLU A 36 9.05 2.25 -6.84
C GLU A 36 8.54 3.50 -6.13
N LYS A 37 9.12 4.66 -6.44
CA LYS A 37 8.66 5.94 -5.88
C LYS A 37 7.20 6.21 -6.22
N LEU A 38 6.80 6.01 -7.48
CA LEU A 38 5.42 6.19 -7.91
C LEU A 38 4.47 5.21 -7.22
N ARG A 39 4.87 3.94 -7.07
CA ARG A 39 4.10 2.94 -6.31
C ARG A 39 3.90 3.40 -4.86
N ASP A 40 4.95 3.83 -4.19
CA ASP A 40 4.90 4.20 -2.77
C ASP A 40 4.07 5.48 -2.56
N GLU A 41 4.17 6.45 -3.45
CA GLU A 41 3.32 7.66 -3.45
C GLU A 41 1.84 7.30 -3.63
N LEU A 42 1.50 6.44 -4.60
CA LEU A 42 0.12 5.99 -4.85
C LEU A 42 -0.42 5.08 -3.74
N ALA A 43 0.42 4.23 -3.14
CA ALA A 43 0.02 3.42 -1.99
C ALA A 43 -0.30 4.31 -0.77
N GLY A 44 0.40 5.44 -0.65
CA GLY A 44 0.13 6.46 0.36
C GLY A 44 -1.24 7.11 0.22
N THR A 45 -1.79 7.25 -0.99
CA THR A 45 -3.11 7.89 -1.22
C THR A 45 -4.28 6.93 -1.01
N ILE A 46 -4.08 5.63 -1.22
CA ILE A 46 -5.09 4.58 -1.01
C ILE A 46 -4.95 3.99 0.41
N ASN A 47 -4.89 4.86 1.42
CA ASN A 47 -4.82 4.43 2.82
C ASN A 47 -6.11 4.78 3.57
N GLN A 48 -6.46 3.99 4.57
CA GLN A 48 -7.72 4.15 5.33
C GLN A 48 -7.80 5.48 6.10
N ALA A 49 -6.66 6.08 6.45
CA ALA A 49 -6.62 7.37 7.14
C ALA A 49 -7.01 8.52 6.20
N SER A 50 -6.49 8.52 4.97
CA SER A 50 -6.78 9.49 3.92
C SER A 50 -8.22 9.37 3.43
N GLU A 51 -8.74 8.14 3.32
CA GLU A 51 -10.15 7.89 3.04
C GLU A 51 -11.04 8.52 4.12
N ARG A 52 -10.76 8.25 5.39
CA ARG A 52 -11.52 8.81 6.51
C ARG A 52 -11.46 10.33 6.52
N GLU A 53 -10.29 10.92 6.33
CA GLU A 53 -10.11 12.38 6.31
C GLU A 53 -10.92 13.02 5.18
N THR A 54 -10.80 12.50 3.96
CA THR A 54 -11.50 13.02 2.77
C THR A 54 -13.01 12.92 2.92
N LEU A 55 -13.52 11.75 3.33
CA LEU A 55 -14.96 11.55 3.52
C LEU A 55 -15.50 12.38 4.69
N SER A 56 -14.72 12.60 5.75
CA SER A 56 -15.13 13.46 6.86
C SER A 56 -15.32 14.90 6.39
N ALA A 57 -14.42 15.43 5.55
CA ALA A 57 -14.57 16.77 4.98
C ALA A 57 -15.81 16.89 4.08
N VAL A 58 -16.10 15.87 3.26
CA VAL A 58 -17.33 15.81 2.45
C VAL A 58 -18.57 15.83 3.34
N ILE A 59 -18.59 15.01 4.39
CA ILE A 59 -19.69 14.93 5.35
C ILE A 59 -19.91 16.26 6.08
N GLU A 60 -18.84 16.90 6.56
CA GLU A 60 -18.93 18.20 7.24
C GLU A 60 -19.48 19.29 6.33
N ALA A 61 -19.00 19.37 5.09
CA ALA A 61 -19.47 20.35 4.11
C ALA A 61 -20.96 20.13 3.77
N ALA A 62 -21.37 18.87 3.59
CA ALA A 62 -22.76 18.51 3.33
C ALA A 62 -23.67 18.79 4.54
N ALA A 63 -23.21 18.45 5.74
CA ALA A 63 -23.96 18.67 6.98
C ALA A 63 -24.17 20.17 7.25
N ALA A 64 -23.17 21.02 6.97
CA ALA A 64 -23.28 22.46 7.10
C ALA A 64 -24.35 23.07 6.19
N LYS A 65 -24.55 22.52 4.98
CA LYS A 65 -25.61 22.94 4.05
C LYS A 65 -27.01 22.59 4.55
N VAL A 66 -27.17 21.49 5.29
CA VAL A 66 -28.47 21.09 5.85
C VAL A 66 -28.91 22.04 6.97
N TYR A 67 -27.96 22.53 7.78
CA TYR A 67 -28.21 23.42 8.92
C TYR A 67 -27.46 24.75 8.82
N GLU A 68 -27.67 25.46 7.72
CA GLU A 68 -26.90 26.66 7.36
C GLU A 68 -27.18 27.86 8.31
N THR A 69 -28.47 28.12 8.55
CA THR A 69 -28.93 29.31 9.29
C THR A 69 -29.02 29.09 10.80
N LYS A 70 -29.01 30.17 11.59
CA LYS A 70 -29.11 30.08 13.07
C LYS A 70 -30.35 29.30 13.57
N PRO A 71 -31.58 29.53 13.08
CA PRO A 71 -32.75 28.74 13.51
C PRO A 71 -32.63 27.26 13.14
N GLN A 72 -31.99 26.94 12.01
CA GLN A 72 -31.73 25.57 11.60
C GLN A 72 -30.72 24.89 12.53
N ARG A 73 -29.69 25.61 13.02
CA ARG A 73 -28.74 25.07 14.01
C ARG A 73 -29.40 24.77 15.35
N GLU A 74 -30.36 25.57 15.77
CA GLU A 74 -31.19 25.28 16.96
C GLU A 74 -32.04 24.02 16.73
N MET A 75 -32.57 23.84 15.50
CA MET A 75 -33.26 22.60 15.12
C MET A 75 -32.33 21.38 15.15
N ALA A 76 -31.05 21.52 14.77
CA ALA A 76 -30.08 20.43 14.87
C ALA A 76 -29.94 19.93 16.32
N ALA A 77 -29.95 20.84 17.32
CA ALA A 77 -29.92 20.44 18.73
C ALA A 77 -31.14 19.59 19.14
N LEU A 78 -32.33 19.97 18.65
CA LEU A 78 -33.57 19.22 18.90
C LEU A 78 -33.52 17.83 18.25
N VAL A 79 -33.04 17.74 17.01
CA VAL A 79 -32.88 16.48 16.28
C VAL A 79 -31.90 15.55 17.01
N VAL A 80 -30.76 16.07 17.47
CA VAL A 80 -29.80 15.29 18.27
C VAL A 80 -30.45 14.79 19.56
N GLY A 81 -31.17 15.65 20.29
CA GLY A 81 -31.84 15.26 21.54
C GLY A 81 -32.90 14.17 21.33
N GLN A 82 -33.69 14.27 20.27
CA GLN A 82 -34.69 13.26 19.90
C GLN A 82 -34.03 11.93 19.52
N TYR A 83 -32.98 11.97 18.70
CA TYR A 83 -32.23 10.79 18.32
C TYR A 83 -31.56 10.10 19.52
N ALA A 84 -30.87 10.87 20.37
CA ALA A 84 -30.20 10.37 21.57
C ALA A 84 -31.18 9.70 22.55
N SER A 85 -32.37 10.29 22.72
CA SER A 85 -33.43 9.73 23.57
C SER A 85 -33.98 8.42 22.98
N ALA A 86 -34.29 8.41 21.68
CA ALA A 86 -34.79 7.23 21.00
C ALA A 86 -33.81 6.05 21.03
N LEU A 87 -32.50 6.32 20.99
CA LEU A 87 -31.47 5.29 21.05
C LEU A 87 -31.36 4.67 22.46
N ALA A 88 -31.49 5.45 23.52
CA ALA A 88 -31.40 4.98 24.90
C ALA A 88 -32.58 4.06 25.31
N ASP A 89 -33.73 4.20 24.67
CA ASP A 89 -34.92 3.36 24.93
C ASP A 89 -34.85 1.99 24.23
N MET A 90 -33.83 1.75 23.39
CA MET A 90 -33.67 0.46 22.70
C MET A 90 -33.14 -0.63 23.66
N PRO A 91 -33.63 -1.88 23.58
CA PRO A 91 -33.16 -2.98 24.41
C PRO A 91 -31.64 -3.17 24.31
N GLY A 92 -30.95 -3.17 25.45
CA GLY A 92 -29.49 -3.35 25.53
C GLY A 92 -28.68 -2.05 25.54
N TYR A 93 -29.33 -0.89 25.43
CA TYR A 93 -28.67 0.42 25.53
C TYR A 93 -28.98 1.08 26.89
N SER A 94 -28.00 1.78 27.45
CA SER A 94 -28.17 2.45 28.74
C SER A 94 -28.38 3.95 28.56
N ALA A 95 -28.99 4.60 29.56
CA ALA A 95 -29.20 6.05 29.56
C ALA A 95 -27.91 6.89 29.46
N SER A 96 -26.72 6.30 29.66
CA SER A 96 -25.44 6.98 29.47
C SER A 96 -25.14 7.25 27.98
N VAL A 97 -25.69 6.44 27.06
CA VAL A 97 -25.56 6.60 25.60
C VAL A 97 -26.13 7.94 25.15
N ALA A 98 -27.28 8.36 25.71
CA ALA A 98 -27.91 9.63 25.38
C ALA A 98 -27.05 10.86 25.74
N ARG A 99 -26.03 10.70 26.59
CA ARG A 99 -25.10 11.77 26.99
C ARG A 99 -23.70 11.62 26.41
N ASN A 100 -23.44 10.58 25.63
CA ASN A 100 -22.13 10.29 25.07
C ASN A 100 -22.16 10.38 23.54
N GLY A 101 -21.63 11.49 23.00
CA GLY A 101 -21.57 11.75 21.57
C GLY A 101 -20.80 10.70 20.78
N THR A 102 -19.78 10.07 21.38
CA THR A 102 -19.04 8.95 20.75
C THR A 102 -19.97 7.78 20.46
N GLU A 103 -20.84 7.42 21.40
CA GLU A 103 -21.80 6.33 21.22
C GLU A 103 -22.90 6.70 20.21
N LEU A 104 -23.34 7.97 20.20
CA LEU A 104 -24.28 8.46 19.20
C LEU A 104 -23.73 8.31 17.77
N PHE A 105 -22.44 8.62 17.54
CA PHE A 105 -21.82 8.39 16.24
C PHE A 105 -21.65 6.91 15.91
N ARG A 106 -21.23 6.07 16.86
CA ARG A 106 -21.07 4.62 16.65
C ARG A 106 -22.36 3.95 16.22
N HIS A 107 -23.49 4.43 16.73
CA HIS A 107 -24.81 3.85 16.47
C HIS A 107 -25.65 4.64 15.45
N ALA A 108 -25.07 5.64 14.78
CA ALA A 108 -25.79 6.50 13.83
C ALA A 108 -26.57 5.67 12.79
N VAL A 109 -25.90 4.71 12.13
CA VAL A 109 -26.52 3.87 11.10
C VAL A 109 -27.52 2.88 11.69
N SER A 110 -27.14 2.11 12.71
CA SER A 110 -28.02 1.09 13.31
C SER A 110 -29.26 1.70 13.97
N GLY A 111 -29.08 2.83 14.67
CA GLY A 111 -30.15 3.54 15.36
C GLY A 111 -31.13 4.26 14.42
N THR A 112 -30.82 4.36 13.12
CA THR A 112 -31.68 5.00 12.12
C THR A 112 -32.19 4.05 11.04
N LEU A 113 -32.05 2.73 11.22
CA LEU A 113 -32.51 1.72 10.24
C LEU A 113 -33.98 1.85 9.86
N GLY A 114 -34.85 2.22 10.82
CA GLY A 114 -36.29 2.40 10.60
C GLY A 114 -36.68 3.78 10.05
N TYR A 115 -35.72 4.69 9.86
CA TYR A 115 -36.01 6.07 9.47
C TYR A 115 -36.05 6.21 7.94
N SER A 116 -36.84 7.18 7.47
CA SER A 116 -36.78 7.59 6.06
C SER A 116 -35.38 8.13 5.69
N LEU A 117 -35.09 8.21 4.40
CA LEU A 117 -33.81 8.76 3.93
C LEU A 117 -33.61 10.20 4.41
N ASP A 118 -34.65 11.03 4.33
CA ASP A 118 -34.60 12.43 4.79
C ASP A 118 -34.39 12.54 6.30
N GLN A 119 -35.04 11.69 7.09
CA GLN A 119 -34.84 11.64 8.54
C GLN A 119 -33.40 11.22 8.88
N ARG A 120 -32.86 10.21 8.19
CA ARG A 120 -31.45 9.80 8.31
C ARG A 120 -30.49 10.94 7.98
N ARG A 121 -30.76 11.65 6.88
CA ARG A 121 -29.97 12.80 6.44
C ARG A 121 -29.96 13.90 7.51
N GLN A 122 -31.11 14.21 8.10
CA GLN A 122 -31.22 15.19 9.18
C GLN A 122 -30.44 14.76 10.43
N VAL A 123 -30.57 13.50 10.87
CA VAL A 123 -29.84 12.99 12.03
C VAL A 123 -28.32 13.05 11.81
N PHE A 124 -27.83 12.56 10.68
CA PHE A 124 -26.39 12.54 10.39
C PHE A 124 -25.81 13.96 10.32
N ALA A 125 -26.50 14.87 9.62
CA ALA A 125 -26.09 16.26 9.56
C ALA A 125 -26.10 16.92 10.95
N ALA A 126 -27.11 16.62 11.78
CA ALA A 126 -27.25 17.23 13.09
C ALA A 126 -26.15 16.77 14.06
N LEU A 127 -25.78 15.48 14.03
CA LEU A 127 -24.67 14.94 14.81
C LEU A 127 -23.34 15.62 14.45
N VAL A 128 -23.05 15.74 13.14
CA VAL A 128 -21.80 16.35 12.64
C VAL A 128 -21.74 17.83 12.99
N VAL A 129 -22.82 18.57 12.76
CA VAL A 129 -22.89 20.01 13.07
C VAL A 129 -22.78 20.25 14.59
N ALA A 130 -23.40 19.40 15.42
CA ALA A 130 -23.30 19.51 16.87
C ALA A 130 -21.88 19.24 17.41
N ALA A 131 -21.16 18.29 16.80
CA ALA A 131 -19.79 17.96 17.20
C ALA A 131 -18.75 18.99 16.72
N THR A 132 -18.97 19.61 15.56
CA THR A 132 -18.00 20.52 14.91
C THR A 132 -18.26 22.00 15.19
N GLN A 133 -19.53 22.42 15.30
CA GLN A 133 -19.89 23.82 15.48
C GLN A 133 -20.18 24.13 16.95
N LYS A 134 -19.28 24.90 17.60
CA LYS A 134 -19.39 25.38 18.99
C LYS A 134 -20.63 26.24 19.32
N GLY A 135 -21.55 26.44 18.37
CA GLY A 135 -22.76 27.24 18.50
C GLY A 135 -24.05 26.44 18.74
N VAL A 136 -24.02 25.10 18.64
CA VAL A 136 -25.20 24.26 18.90
C VAL A 136 -25.24 23.90 20.39
N GLN A 137 -26.16 24.50 21.14
CA GLN A 137 -26.41 24.10 22.53
C GLN A 137 -27.14 22.75 22.57
N THR A 138 -26.40 21.65 22.49
CA THR A 138 -26.94 20.28 22.57
C THR A 138 -27.16 19.79 24.00
N GLY A 139 -27.10 20.68 25.00
CA GLY A 139 -27.31 20.35 26.41
C GLY A 139 -26.10 19.66 27.06
N LEU A 140 -26.33 18.54 27.76
CA LEU A 140 -25.35 17.79 28.57
C LEU A 140 -24.61 16.67 27.79
N ILE A 141 -24.63 16.71 26.45
CA ILE A 141 -23.96 15.69 25.62
C ILE A 141 -22.46 16.01 25.57
N ASN A 142 -21.65 15.03 25.93
CA ASN A 142 -20.19 15.10 25.80
C ASN A 142 -19.78 14.63 24.40
N TRP A 143 -19.25 15.54 23.58
CA TRP A 143 -18.76 15.24 22.25
C TRP A 143 -17.29 14.79 22.26
N PRO A 144 -16.89 13.88 21.35
CA PRO A 144 -15.48 13.58 21.14
C PRO A 144 -14.74 14.82 20.59
N GLU A 145 -13.44 14.93 20.88
CA GLU A 145 -12.59 16.00 20.33
C GLU A 145 -12.50 15.93 18.80
N GLU A 146 -12.41 14.72 18.26
CA GLU A 146 -12.48 14.42 16.83
C GLU A 146 -13.64 13.45 16.58
N TRP A 147 -14.69 13.93 15.90
CA TRP A 147 -15.89 13.12 15.69
C TRP A 147 -15.68 11.99 14.70
N SER A 148 -14.87 12.19 13.66
CA SER A 148 -14.55 11.22 12.61
C SER A 148 -13.81 9.99 13.13
N ALA A 149 -13.15 10.09 14.28
CA ALA A 149 -12.49 8.98 14.95
C ALA A 149 -13.47 8.03 15.69
N ALA A 150 -14.67 8.52 16.05
CA ALA A 150 -15.66 7.75 16.79
C ALA A 150 -16.37 6.64 15.97
N PRO A 151 -16.89 6.91 14.75
CA PRO A 151 -17.55 5.91 13.93
C PRO A 151 -16.55 5.01 13.18
N GLY A 152 -16.93 3.76 12.93
CA GLY A 152 -16.19 2.87 12.04
C GLY A 152 -16.27 3.31 10.57
N ALA A 153 -15.34 2.84 9.73
CA ALA A 153 -15.27 3.23 8.31
C ALA A 153 -16.60 3.02 7.56
N HIS A 154 -17.30 1.91 7.80
CA HIS A 154 -18.62 1.65 7.23
C HIS A 154 -19.64 2.75 7.56
N VAL A 155 -19.66 3.23 8.81
CA VAL A 155 -20.58 4.28 9.25
C VAL A 155 -20.26 5.61 8.55
N ILE A 156 -18.97 5.95 8.40
CA ILE A 156 -18.55 7.15 7.66
C ILE A 156 -19.01 7.08 6.21
N ARG A 157 -18.81 5.95 5.53
CA ARG A 157 -19.27 5.78 4.15
C ARG A 157 -20.79 5.87 4.01
N GLU A 158 -21.55 5.27 4.92
CA GLU A 158 -23.03 5.39 4.91
C GLU A 158 -23.49 6.82 5.20
N MET A 159 -22.79 7.55 6.08
CA MET A 159 -23.05 8.96 6.32
C MET A 159 -22.77 9.81 5.07
N ALA A 160 -21.62 9.60 4.41
CA ALA A 160 -21.28 10.28 3.15
C ALA A 160 -22.32 9.98 2.07
N LYS A 161 -22.67 8.70 1.87
CA LYS A 161 -23.70 8.25 0.91
C LYS A 161 -25.05 8.92 1.13
N THR A 162 -25.43 9.10 2.39
CA THR A 162 -26.73 9.68 2.76
C THR A 162 -26.74 11.20 2.61
N LEU A 163 -25.61 11.86 2.88
CA LEU A 163 -25.52 13.33 2.90
C LEU A 163 -25.17 13.93 1.54
N ASP A 164 -24.24 13.30 0.82
CA ASP A 164 -23.72 13.73 -0.48
C ASP A 164 -23.31 12.50 -1.34
N PRO A 165 -24.28 11.82 -1.97
CA PRO A 165 -24.01 10.63 -2.78
C PRO A 165 -23.14 10.94 -4.01
N GLU A 166 -23.27 12.13 -4.61
CA GLU A 166 -22.49 12.53 -5.79
C GLU A 166 -21.00 12.67 -5.43
N ALA A 167 -20.68 13.29 -4.28
CA ALA A 167 -19.31 13.39 -3.81
C ALA A 167 -18.70 12.02 -3.47
N LEU A 168 -19.49 11.09 -2.92
CA LEU A 168 -19.03 9.72 -2.67
C LEU A 168 -18.75 8.97 -3.97
N GLU A 169 -19.62 9.09 -4.98
CA GLU A 169 -19.40 8.47 -6.30
C GLU A 169 -18.15 9.03 -7.00
N ALA A 170 -17.92 10.34 -6.92
CA ALA A 170 -16.72 10.97 -7.44
C ALA A 170 -15.45 10.47 -6.72
N PHE A 171 -15.50 10.35 -5.38
CA PHE A 171 -14.41 9.79 -4.59
C PHE A 171 -14.13 8.33 -4.97
N ASP A 172 -15.17 7.51 -5.16
CA ASP A 172 -15.02 6.10 -5.54
C ASP A 172 -14.43 5.93 -6.95
N ALA A 173 -14.82 6.80 -7.88
CA ALA A 173 -14.23 6.85 -9.20
C ALA A 173 -12.74 7.21 -9.14
N GLU A 174 -12.37 8.21 -8.34
CA GLU A 174 -10.98 8.61 -8.13
C GLU A 174 -10.15 7.49 -7.50
N GLN A 175 -10.65 6.85 -6.45
CA GLN A 175 -9.99 5.71 -5.80
C GLN A 175 -9.80 4.54 -6.77
N SER A 176 -10.79 4.26 -7.62
CA SER A 176 -10.66 3.24 -8.65
C SER A 176 -9.58 3.60 -9.67
N GLU A 177 -9.49 4.86 -10.10
CA GLU A 177 -8.45 5.31 -11.03
C GLU A 177 -7.05 5.21 -10.40
N GLN A 178 -6.92 5.64 -9.14
CA GLN A 178 -5.67 5.51 -8.39
C GLN A 178 -5.26 4.05 -8.19
N ALA A 179 -6.21 3.15 -7.92
CA ALA A 179 -5.94 1.72 -7.80
C ALA A 179 -5.44 1.10 -9.12
N VAL A 180 -5.99 1.53 -10.26
CA VAL A 180 -5.50 1.12 -11.59
C VAL A 180 -4.07 1.62 -11.80
N LYS A 181 -3.78 2.88 -11.48
CA LYS A 181 -2.42 3.44 -11.57
C LYS A 181 -1.43 2.73 -10.66
N LEU A 182 -1.84 2.38 -9.44
CA LEU A 182 -1.00 1.62 -8.50
C LEU A 182 -0.70 0.22 -9.04
N ALA A 183 -1.71 -0.47 -9.60
CA ALA A 183 -1.51 -1.77 -10.23
C ALA A 183 -0.58 -1.69 -11.44
N GLU A 184 -0.66 -0.61 -12.22
CA GLU A 184 0.25 -0.36 -13.34
C GLU A 184 1.68 -0.09 -12.86
N ALA A 185 1.86 0.75 -11.84
CA ALA A 185 3.15 1.02 -11.21
C ALA A 185 3.77 -0.28 -10.66
N GLN A 186 2.98 -1.13 -10.01
CA GLN A 186 3.44 -2.44 -9.54
C GLN A 186 3.90 -3.33 -10.70
N ARG A 187 3.16 -3.36 -11.82
CA ARG A 187 3.58 -4.10 -13.01
C ARG A 187 4.90 -3.57 -13.58
N TYR A 188 5.15 -2.27 -13.54
CA TYR A 188 6.43 -1.71 -13.97
C TYR A 188 7.56 -2.12 -13.02
N VAL A 189 7.35 -2.11 -11.71
CA VAL A 189 8.33 -2.61 -10.73
C VAL A 189 8.61 -4.09 -10.98
N ASP A 190 7.58 -4.91 -11.16
CA ASP A 190 7.73 -6.35 -11.39
C ASP A 190 8.46 -6.64 -12.72
N ALA A 191 8.10 -5.93 -13.79
CA ALA A 191 8.73 -6.09 -15.11
C ALA A 191 10.18 -5.62 -15.12
N LEU A 192 10.49 -4.50 -14.46
CA LEU A 192 11.85 -3.99 -14.34
C LEU A 192 12.69 -4.87 -13.42
N GLY A 193 12.17 -5.30 -12.27
CA GLY A 193 12.83 -6.26 -11.38
C GLY A 193 13.22 -7.55 -12.10
N GLN A 194 12.30 -8.13 -12.88
CA GLN A 194 12.57 -9.33 -13.69
C GLN A 194 13.57 -9.10 -14.83
N ALA A 195 13.60 -7.89 -15.39
CA ALA A 195 14.50 -7.50 -16.48
C ALA A 195 15.88 -7.02 -16.00
N THR A 196 16.18 -7.12 -14.69
CA THR A 196 17.50 -6.78 -14.15
C THR A 196 18.56 -7.58 -14.92
N PRO A 197 19.57 -6.93 -15.51
CA PRO A 197 20.54 -7.62 -16.37
C PRO A 197 21.23 -8.75 -15.63
N GLN A 198 20.83 -9.99 -15.93
CA GLN A 198 21.44 -11.17 -15.33
C GLN A 198 22.81 -11.38 -15.97
N LEU A 199 23.85 -11.45 -15.13
CA LEU A 199 25.17 -11.90 -15.56
C LEU A 199 25.05 -13.37 -15.98
N PHE A 200 25.03 -13.62 -17.29
CA PHE A 200 25.20 -14.96 -17.82
C PHE A 200 26.66 -15.38 -17.63
N VAL A 201 26.85 -16.61 -17.14
CA VAL A 201 28.13 -17.31 -17.17
C VAL A 201 27.95 -18.44 -18.16
N VAL A 202 28.72 -18.43 -19.25
CA VAL A 202 28.78 -19.51 -20.26
C VAL A 202 30.06 -20.30 -20.01
N GLY A 203 29.95 -21.60 -19.69
CA GLY A 203 31.08 -22.51 -19.55
C GLY A 203 31.15 -23.51 -20.70
N GLU A 204 32.38 -23.86 -21.12
CA GLU A 204 32.61 -25.01 -22.01
C GLU A 204 32.44 -26.32 -21.23
N ASN A 205 31.97 -27.40 -21.88
CA ASN A 205 31.78 -28.74 -21.29
C ASN A 205 33.09 -29.43 -20.82
N SER A 206 34.21 -28.71 -20.71
CA SER A 206 35.52 -29.29 -20.36
C SER A 206 36.37 -28.50 -19.37
N GLU A 207 35.92 -27.34 -18.88
CA GLU A 207 36.64 -26.58 -17.84
C GLU A 207 35.73 -26.30 -16.64
N GLU A 208 36.25 -26.51 -15.43
CA GLU A 208 35.50 -26.32 -14.19
C GLU A 208 35.38 -24.81 -13.92
N VAL A 209 34.40 -24.16 -14.55
CA VAL A 209 34.09 -22.75 -14.31
C VAL A 209 33.64 -22.58 -12.87
N ARG A 210 34.38 -21.76 -12.11
CA ARG A 210 34.08 -21.42 -10.73
C ARG A 210 33.63 -19.97 -10.62
N VAL A 211 32.55 -19.76 -9.87
CA VAL A 211 31.98 -18.45 -9.56
C VAL A 211 32.14 -18.19 -8.08
N THR A 212 32.83 -17.11 -7.72
CA THR A 212 32.98 -16.69 -6.33
C THR A 212 31.86 -15.73 -5.94
N VAL A 213 31.07 -16.13 -4.95
CA VAL A 213 29.98 -15.34 -4.37
C VAL A 213 30.29 -15.05 -2.91
N ARG A 214 30.42 -13.78 -2.55
CA ARG A 214 30.64 -13.34 -1.18
C ARG A 214 29.32 -13.16 -0.45
N SER A 215 29.21 -13.73 0.74
CA SER A 215 28.12 -13.44 1.67
C SER A 215 28.57 -12.49 2.76
N TYR A 216 27.73 -11.50 3.07
CA TYR A 216 27.94 -10.54 4.15
C TYR A 216 27.13 -10.87 5.40
N ARG A 217 26.30 -11.92 5.37
CA ARG A 217 25.46 -12.30 6.52
C ARG A 217 26.25 -13.13 7.53
N GLY A 218 26.06 -12.81 8.81
CA GLY A 218 26.46 -13.72 9.88
C GLY A 218 25.59 -14.99 9.88
N GLY A 219 26.21 -16.15 9.59
CA GLY A 219 25.57 -17.46 9.55
C GLY A 219 25.20 -17.95 8.14
N ALA A 220 25.04 -19.26 7.99
CA ALA A 220 24.77 -19.93 6.72
C ALA A 220 23.40 -19.53 6.11
N ILE A 221 23.39 -19.16 4.83
CA ILE A 221 22.16 -18.96 4.03
C ILE A 221 22.07 -20.07 3.01
N THR A 222 20.95 -20.79 2.95
CA THR A 222 20.73 -21.77 1.89
C THR A 222 19.84 -21.20 0.78
N VAL A 223 20.31 -21.27 -0.46
CA VAL A 223 19.54 -20.90 -1.66
C VAL A 223 19.63 -22.02 -2.67
N ALA A 224 18.49 -22.48 -3.20
CA ALA A 224 18.42 -23.62 -4.12
C ALA A 224 19.19 -24.88 -3.64
N GLY A 225 19.30 -25.09 -2.33
CA GLY A 225 20.05 -26.21 -1.73
C GLY A 225 21.56 -25.99 -1.58
N VAL A 226 22.08 -24.83 -2.00
CA VAL A 226 23.50 -24.45 -1.80
C VAL A 226 23.63 -23.52 -0.59
N SER A 227 24.55 -23.83 0.31
CA SER A 227 24.82 -23.04 1.51
C SER A 227 25.90 -21.99 1.26
N PHE A 228 25.62 -20.74 1.65
CA PHE A 228 26.53 -19.61 1.61
C PHE A 228 26.95 -19.26 3.04
N GLU A 229 28.23 -19.48 3.35
CA GLU A 229 28.86 -19.05 4.59
C GLU A 229 29.32 -17.60 4.49
N LEU A 230 29.56 -16.96 5.64
CA LEU A 230 30.13 -15.61 5.68
C LEU A 230 31.48 -15.56 4.94
N GLY A 231 31.65 -14.60 4.04
CA GLY A 231 32.84 -14.49 3.19
C GLY A 231 32.65 -15.12 1.81
N ASP A 232 33.74 -15.52 1.17
CA ASP A 232 33.76 -15.99 -0.21
C ASP A 232 33.31 -17.46 -0.31
N ASN A 233 32.35 -17.74 -1.19
CA ASN A 233 31.85 -19.07 -1.49
C ASN A 233 32.09 -19.39 -2.96
N GLU A 234 32.77 -20.49 -3.23
CA GLU A 234 32.99 -20.97 -4.60
C GLU A 234 31.83 -21.87 -5.05
N LEU A 235 31.29 -21.56 -6.22
CA LEU A 235 30.25 -22.34 -6.87
C LEU A 235 30.78 -22.91 -8.17
N SER A 236 30.51 -24.18 -8.42
CA SER A 236 30.60 -24.74 -9.78
C SER A 236 29.57 -24.07 -10.70
N ALA A 237 29.78 -24.14 -12.02
CA ALA A 237 28.84 -23.65 -13.01
C ALA A 237 27.41 -24.18 -12.80
N ASP A 238 27.27 -25.48 -12.49
CA ASP A 238 25.97 -26.11 -12.26
C ASP A 238 25.29 -25.59 -10.99
N GLN A 239 26.06 -25.41 -9.90
CA GLN A 239 25.55 -24.82 -8.67
C GLN A 239 25.15 -23.36 -8.88
N PHE A 240 25.97 -22.58 -9.57
CA PHE A 240 25.63 -21.19 -9.90
C PHE A 240 24.38 -21.11 -10.78
N ALA A 241 24.24 -21.98 -11.79
CA ALA A 241 23.05 -22.04 -12.64
C ALA A 241 21.78 -22.42 -11.86
N ALA A 242 21.89 -23.33 -10.89
CA ALA A 242 20.79 -23.71 -10.02
C ALA A 242 20.38 -22.56 -9.08
N VAL A 243 21.36 -21.84 -8.53
CA VAL A 243 21.12 -20.78 -7.57
C VAL A 243 20.66 -19.48 -8.25
N ARG A 244 21.25 -19.09 -9.39
CA ARG A 244 20.96 -17.80 -10.08
C ARG A 244 19.50 -17.65 -10.51
N ASN A 245 18.85 -18.76 -10.81
CA ASN A 245 17.45 -18.79 -11.25
C ASN A 245 16.46 -18.86 -10.07
N HIS A 246 16.95 -18.93 -8.83
CA HIS A 246 16.11 -19.06 -7.65
C HIS A 246 15.76 -17.68 -7.11
N GLY A 247 14.46 -17.42 -6.86
CA GLY A 247 13.98 -16.09 -6.45
C GLY A 247 14.71 -15.51 -5.22
N SER A 248 15.04 -16.35 -4.23
CA SER A 248 15.79 -15.90 -3.06
C SER A 248 17.22 -15.44 -3.37
N PHE A 249 17.87 -15.94 -4.44
CA PHE A 249 19.20 -15.50 -4.82
C PHE A 249 19.17 -14.07 -5.34
N SER A 250 18.25 -13.77 -6.27
CA SER A 250 18.06 -12.42 -6.81
C SER A 250 17.79 -11.41 -5.69
N SER A 251 16.87 -11.73 -4.77
CA SER A 251 16.57 -10.85 -3.63
C SER A 251 17.78 -10.60 -2.71
N TYR A 252 18.63 -11.60 -2.50
CA TYR A 252 19.81 -11.44 -1.64
C TYR A 252 20.95 -10.69 -2.33
N VAL A 253 21.16 -10.92 -3.64
CA VAL A 253 22.17 -10.19 -4.41
C VAL A 253 21.79 -8.70 -4.57
N GLU A 254 20.51 -8.40 -4.81
CA GLU A 254 20.01 -7.02 -4.86
C GLU A 254 20.13 -6.31 -3.50
N SER A 255 19.89 -7.02 -2.39
CA SER A 255 20.05 -6.47 -1.03
C SER A 255 21.51 -6.25 -0.60
N GLY A 256 22.48 -6.61 -1.44
CA GLY A 256 23.92 -6.57 -1.12
C GLY A 256 24.36 -7.61 -0.09
N LEU A 257 23.50 -8.58 0.24
CA LEU A 257 23.80 -9.66 1.17
C LEU A 257 24.71 -10.70 0.54
N LEU A 258 24.52 -10.95 -0.76
CA LEU A 258 25.39 -11.77 -1.60
C LEU A 258 25.98 -10.89 -2.71
N GLU A 259 27.24 -11.08 -3.05
CA GLU A 259 27.91 -10.34 -4.12
C GLU A 259 28.70 -11.30 -5.01
N VAL A 260 28.53 -11.22 -6.33
CA VAL A 260 29.35 -11.99 -7.27
C VAL A 260 30.64 -11.23 -7.50
N ILE A 261 31.76 -11.76 -7.02
CA ILE A 261 33.05 -11.05 -7.02
C ILE A 261 33.87 -11.40 -8.24
N GLN A 262 33.85 -12.67 -8.67
CA GLN A 262 34.72 -13.13 -9.74
C GLN A 262 34.14 -14.36 -10.44
N THR A 263 34.27 -14.38 -11.76
CA THR A 263 34.13 -15.56 -12.62
C THR A 263 35.52 -15.87 -13.16
N SER A 264 36.13 -16.97 -12.71
CA SER A 264 37.47 -17.34 -13.18
C SER A 264 37.67 -18.85 -13.23
N GLU A 265 38.36 -19.32 -14.27
CA GLU A 265 39.19 -20.52 -14.19
C GLU A 265 40.21 -20.30 -13.07
N LEU A 266 40.17 -21.14 -12.05
CA LEU A 266 41.16 -21.11 -10.97
C LEU A 266 42.49 -21.63 -11.53
N VAL A 267 43.42 -20.70 -11.77
CA VAL A 267 44.83 -20.99 -12.06
C VAL A 267 45.44 -21.72 -10.86
N GLU A 268 46.18 -22.79 -11.19
CA GLU A 268 47.00 -23.65 -10.34
C GLU A 268 47.54 -22.99 -9.05
N ALA A 269 47.34 -23.68 -7.92
CA ALA A 269 48.23 -23.57 -6.77
C ALA A 269 48.96 -24.91 -6.60
N LEU A 270 50.29 -24.83 -6.60
CA LEU A 270 51.28 -25.89 -6.32
C LEU A 270 50.91 -26.78 -5.13
#